data_AF-A0A7X2V6E7-F1
#
_entry.id   AF-A0A7X2V6E7-F1
#
_cell.length_a   1.000
_cell.length_b   1.000
_cell.length_c   1.000
_cell.angle_alpha   90.00
_cell.angle_beta   90.00
_cell.angle_gamma   90.00
#
_symmetry.space_group_name_H-M   'P 1'
#
loop_
_entity.id
_entity.type
_entity.pdbx_description
1 polymer ?
#
loop_
_entity_poly.entity_id
_entity_poly.type
_entity_poly.pdbx_seq_one_letter_code
_entity_poly.pdbx_strand_id
1 'polypeptide(L)'
;MSDLTPQQALALVKQKGTELERNMNDLIQTQLNREELLDAANLAAPLIKRIFEDGQEFSEFLSVPLNFPTKRDVANLAQLVIQLEEKLDMIENYLYYLTNQESYPSSIPIPVLPSSPVNAVSKERLSQREQLKAELRLQMNSFSMSDRLQ
;
A
#
# COMPACT_ATOMS: atom_id res chain seq x y z
N MET A 1 -49.76 -5.15 -53.96
CA MET A 1 -48.34 -5.05 -53.55
C MET A 1 -48.18 -3.65 -53.00
N SER A 2 -48.40 -3.47 -51.70
CA SER A 2 -48.45 -2.14 -51.07
C SER A 2 -47.02 -1.74 -50.74
N ASP A 3 -46.50 -0.72 -51.42
CA ASP A 3 -45.15 -0.21 -51.20
C ASP A 3 -45.01 0.26 -49.76
N LEU A 4 -44.14 -0.42 -49.02
CA LEU A 4 -43.86 -0.14 -47.62
C LEU A 4 -43.16 1.23 -47.56
N THR A 5 -43.85 2.25 -47.08
CA THR A 5 -43.27 3.59 -46.95
C THR A 5 -42.00 3.53 -46.08
N PRO A 6 -40.95 4.32 -46.39
CA PRO A 6 -39.68 4.25 -45.67
C PRO A 6 -39.82 4.50 -44.15
N GLN A 7 -40.86 5.24 -43.75
CA GLN A 7 -41.20 5.48 -42.35
C GLN A 7 -41.74 4.23 -41.64
N GLN A 8 -42.51 3.37 -42.33
CA GLN A 8 -43.01 2.10 -41.77
C GLN A 8 -41.90 1.05 -41.66
N ALA A 9 -40.96 1.02 -42.61
CA ALA A 9 -39.78 0.15 -42.53
C ALA A 9 -38.89 0.51 -41.33
N LEU A 10 -38.65 1.80 -41.08
CA LEU A 10 -37.89 2.26 -39.91
C LEU A 10 -38.61 1.96 -38.60
N ALA A 11 -39.94 2.09 -38.55
CA ALA A 11 -40.73 1.73 -37.39
C ALA A 11 -40.65 0.24 -37.06
N LEU A 12 -40.69 -0.63 -38.08
CA LEU A 12 -40.52 -2.08 -37.94
C LEU A 12 -39.12 -2.46 -37.44
N VAL A 13 -38.06 -1.83 -37.96
CA VAL A 13 -36.69 -2.07 -37.50
C VAL A 13 -36.51 -1.62 -36.05
N LYS A 14 -37.07 -0.46 -35.67
CA LYS A 14 -37.05 -0.01 -34.26
C LYS A 14 -37.82 -0.96 -33.34
N GLN A 15 -38.97 -1.45 -33.76
CA GLN A 15 -39.76 -2.38 -32.97
C GLN A 15 -39.03 -3.72 -32.79
N LYS A 16 -38.41 -4.25 -33.84
CA LYS A 16 -37.64 -5.49 -33.77
C LYS A 16 -36.32 -5.33 -33.01
N GLY A 17 -35.66 -4.19 -33.14
CA GLY A 17 -34.47 -3.84 -32.36
C GLY A 17 -34.77 -3.76 -30.87
N THR A 18 -35.84 -3.04 -30.49
CA THR A 18 -36.26 -2.94 -29.08
C THR A 18 -36.75 -4.27 -28.49
N GLU A 19 -37.37 -5.13 -29.30
CA GLU A 19 -37.72 -6.50 -28.90
C GLU A 19 -36.46 -7.35 -28.66
N LEU A 20 -35.44 -7.24 -29.52
CA LEU A 20 -34.17 -7.94 -29.32
C LEU A 20 -33.43 -7.44 -28.07
N GLU A 21 -33.37 -6.12 -27.88
CA GLU A 21 -32.75 -5.50 -26.69
C GLU A 21 -33.42 -5.98 -25.40
N ARG A 22 -34.76 -6.07 -25.37
CA ARG A 22 -35.50 -6.60 -24.22
C ARG A 22 -35.16 -8.06 -23.97
N ASN A 23 -35.18 -8.90 -24.99
CA ASN A 23 -34.83 -10.32 -24.85
C ASN A 23 -33.40 -10.52 -24.36
N MET A 24 -32.44 -9.72 -24.86
CA MET A 24 -31.06 -9.77 -24.38
C MET A 24 -30.94 -9.31 -22.93
N ASN A 25 -31.66 -8.25 -22.55
CA ASN A 25 -31.66 -7.76 -21.18
C ASN A 25 -32.27 -8.80 -20.22
N ASP A 26 -33.37 -9.44 -20.59
CA ASP A 26 -34.00 -10.49 -19.81
C ASP A 26 -33.10 -11.71 -19.67
N LEU A 27 -32.37 -12.10 -20.72
CA LEU A 27 -31.37 -13.18 -20.65
C LEU A 27 -30.21 -12.84 -19.71
N ILE A 28 -29.68 -11.63 -19.80
CA ILE A 28 -28.59 -11.17 -18.93
C ILE A 28 -29.06 -11.12 -17.47
N GLN A 29 -30.24 -10.56 -17.21
CA GLN A 29 -30.83 -10.52 -15.87
C GLN A 29 -31.11 -11.93 -15.34
N THR A 30 -31.59 -12.85 -16.17
CA THR A 30 -31.84 -14.25 -15.76
C THR A 30 -30.55 -15.01 -15.45
N GLN A 31 -29.44 -14.66 -16.11
CA GLN A 31 -28.13 -15.26 -15.82
C GLN A 31 -27.49 -14.63 -14.58
N LEU A 32 -27.56 -13.31 -14.41
CA LEU A 32 -27.01 -12.62 -13.24
C LEU A 32 -27.80 -12.87 -11.95
N ASN A 33 -29.13 -13.00 -12.06
CA ASN A 33 -30.02 -13.20 -10.91
C ASN A 33 -30.13 -14.68 -10.49
N ARG A 34 -29.20 -15.54 -10.91
CA ARG A 34 -29.06 -16.86 -10.31
C ARG A 34 -28.36 -16.70 -8.97
N GLU A 35 -29.12 -16.76 -7.89
CA GLU A 35 -28.59 -16.78 -6.51
C GLU A 35 -27.45 -17.82 -6.37
N GLU A 36 -27.53 -18.94 -7.08
CA GLU A 36 -26.47 -19.96 -7.13
C GLU A 36 -25.11 -19.44 -7.62
N LEU A 37 -25.09 -18.51 -8.60
CA LEU A 37 -23.86 -17.90 -9.09
C LEU A 37 -23.33 -16.83 -8.14
N LEU A 38 -24.24 -16.09 -7.51
CA LEU A 38 -23.91 -15.11 -6.47
C LEU A 38 -23.34 -15.81 -5.22
N ASP A 39 -23.93 -16.92 -4.81
CA ASP A 39 -23.47 -17.74 -3.69
C ASP A 39 -22.16 -18.45 -4.01
N ALA A 40 -22.02 -19.01 -5.22
CA ALA A 40 -20.76 -19.57 -5.67
C ALA A 40 -19.65 -18.52 -5.76
N ALA A 41 -19.96 -17.31 -6.23
CA ALA A 41 -19.02 -16.19 -6.26
C ALA A 41 -18.66 -15.72 -4.85
N ASN A 42 -19.62 -15.63 -3.93
CA ASN A 42 -19.38 -15.28 -2.53
C ASN A 42 -18.54 -16.33 -1.80
N LEU A 43 -18.68 -17.62 -2.15
CA LEU A 43 -17.89 -18.71 -1.59
C LEU A 43 -16.49 -18.81 -2.22
N ALA A 44 -16.37 -18.47 -3.51
CA ALA A 44 -15.09 -18.44 -4.22
C ALA A 44 -14.27 -17.16 -3.97
N ALA A 45 -14.92 -16.03 -3.70
CA ALA A 45 -14.28 -14.75 -3.40
C ALA A 45 -13.21 -14.83 -2.28
N PRO A 46 -13.45 -15.45 -1.11
CA PRO A 46 -12.42 -15.58 -0.08
C PRO A 46 -11.27 -16.49 -0.50
N LEU A 47 -11.51 -17.51 -1.35
CA LEU A 47 -10.45 -18.37 -1.89
C LEU A 47 -9.58 -17.62 -2.89
N ILE A 48 -10.19 -16.87 -3.80
CA ILE A 48 -9.48 -16.03 -4.77
C ILE A 48 -8.65 -14.96 -4.05
N LYS A 49 -9.23 -14.36 -2.99
CA LYS A 49 -8.53 -13.40 -2.13
C LYS A 49 -7.28 -14.02 -1.50
N ARG A 50 -7.39 -15.22 -0.93
CA ARG A 50 -6.24 -15.94 -0.36
C ARG A 50 -5.16 -16.25 -1.40
N ILE A 51 -5.54 -16.75 -2.58
CA ILE A 51 -4.58 -17.02 -3.67
C ILE A 51 -3.86 -15.74 -4.10
N PHE A 52 -4.57 -14.61 -4.13
CA PHE A 52 -4.00 -13.32 -4.49
C PHE A 52 -3.06 -12.79 -3.38
N GLU A 53 -3.41 -12.99 -2.10
CA GLU A 53 -2.57 -12.69 -0.95
C GLU A 53 -1.29 -13.54 -0.98
N ASP A 54 -1.40 -14.85 -1.19
CA ASP A 54 -0.26 -15.78 -1.31
C ASP A 54 0.65 -15.41 -2.49
N GLY A 55 0.05 -15.02 -3.63
CA GLY A 55 0.79 -14.53 -4.79
C GLY A 55 1.51 -13.22 -4.54
N GLN A 56 0.91 -12.33 -3.74
CA GLN A 56 1.55 -11.09 -3.31
C GLN A 56 2.72 -11.38 -2.37
N GLU A 57 2.56 -12.28 -1.40
CA GLU A 57 3.64 -12.69 -0.50
C GLU A 57 4.80 -13.35 -1.26
N PHE A 58 4.50 -14.17 -2.26
CA PHE A 58 5.53 -14.74 -3.13
C PHE A 58 6.25 -13.66 -3.94
N SER A 59 5.54 -12.66 -4.44
CA SER A 59 6.13 -11.50 -5.11
C SER A 59 7.01 -10.67 -4.17
N GLU A 60 6.67 -10.56 -2.89
CA GLU A 60 7.48 -9.90 -1.86
C GLU A 60 8.69 -10.75 -1.45
N PHE A 61 8.57 -12.07 -1.44
CA PHE A 61 9.70 -12.96 -1.18
C PHE A 61 10.73 -12.94 -2.32
N LEU A 62 10.24 -12.94 -3.56
CA LEU A 62 11.11 -12.87 -4.75
C LEU A 62 11.72 -11.49 -4.99
N SER A 63 11.16 -10.44 -4.41
CA SER A 63 11.73 -9.09 -4.56
C SER A 63 13.06 -8.93 -3.82
N VAL A 64 13.32 -9.70 -2.76
CA VAL A 64 14.57 -9.66 -2.00
C VAL A 64 15.78 -10.07 -2.85
N PRO A 65 15.77 -11.21 -3.57
CA PRO A 65 16.88 -11.59 -4.45
C PRO A 65 16.90 -10.82 -5.79
N LEU A 66 15.74 -10.40 -6.33
CA LEU A 66 15.65 -9.81 -7.67
C LEU A 66 15.53 -8.28 -7.67
N ASN A 67 15.46 -7.65 -6.50
CA ASN A 67 15.42 -6.21 -6.27
C ASN A 67 14.31 -5.48 -7.05
N PHE A 68 13.14 -6.13 -7.21
CA PHE A 68 11.98 -5.51 -7.85
C PHE A 68 11.15 -4.71 -6.84
N PRO A 69 10.67 -3.50 -7.20
CA PRO A 69 9.87 -2.69 -6.28
C PRO A 69 8.54 -3.38 -5.97
N THR A 70 8.24 -3.59 -4.68
CA THR A 70 6.99 -4.22 -4.24
C THR A 70 5.88 -3.20 -4.01
N LYS A 71 4.62 -3.67 -3.98
CA LYS A 71 3.46 -2.82 -3.61
C LYS A 71 3.64 -2.21 -2.22
N ARG A 72 4.24 -2.95 -1.30
CA ARG A 72 4.51 -2.51 0.07
C ARG A 72 5.53 -1.37 0.09
N ASP A 73 6.58 -1.45 -0.73
CA ASP A 73 7.58 -0.38 -0.83
C ASP A 73 6.97 0.92 -1.35
N VAL A 74 6.10 0.83 -2.36
CA VAL A 74 5.38 2.00 -2.89
C VAL A 74 4.44 2.60 -1.84
N ALA A 75 3.73 1.77 -1.08
CA ALA A 75 2.86 2.24 0.01
C ALA A 75 3.66 2.92 1.13
N ASN A 76 4.79 2.33 1.53
CA ASN A 76 5.68 2.91 2.54
C ASN A 76 6.28 4.24 2.08
N LEU A 77 6.68 4.34 0.80
CA LEU A 77 7.17 5.58 0.22
C LEU A 77 6.07 6.65 0.25
N ALA A 78 4.86 6.31 -0.17
CA ALA A 78 3.73 7.25 -0.13
C ALA A 78 3.45 7.75 1.29
N GLN A 79 3.49 6.87 2.28
CA GLN A 79 3.32 7.27 3.68
C GLN A 79 4.45 8.19 4.17
N LEU A 80 5.70 7.93 3.76
CA LEU A 80 6.82 8.80 4.08
C LEU A 80 6.67 10.20 3.44
N VAL A 81 6.20 10.25 2.19
CA VAL A 81 5.93 11.52 1.50
C VAL A 81 4.87 12.33 2.25
N ILE A 82 3.77 11.71 2.66
CA ILE A 82 2.73 12.38 3.47
C ILE A 82 3.32 12.94 4.77
N GLN A 83 4.14 12.16 5.48
CA GLN A 83 4.78 12.63 6.71
C GLN A 83 5.76 13.79 6.48
N LEU A 84 6.41 13.82 5.32
CA LEU A 84 7.30 14.91 4.94
C LEU A 84 6.51 16.17 4.63
N GLU A 85 5.39 16.06 3.93
CA GLU A 85 4.47 17.18 3.68
C GLU A 85 3.98 17.78 5.00
N GLU A 86 3.45 16.96 5.91
CA GLU A 86 3.00 17.43 7.24
C GLU A 86 4.11 18.15 8.03
N LYS A 87 5.33 17.61 8.00
CA LYS A 87 6.49 18.23 8.67
C LYS A 87 6.92 19.53 8.01
N LEU A 88 6.86 19.59 6.67
CA LEU A 88 7.20 20.79 5.92
C LEU A 88 6.20 21.91 6.24
N ASP A 89 4.90 21.59 6.29
CA ASP A 89 3.85 22.52 6.69
C ASP A 89 4.08 23.07 8.11
N MET A 90 4.49 22.21 9.06
CA MET A 90 4.83 22.68 10.41
C MET A 90 6.01 23.67 10.42
N ILE A 91 7.03 23.41 9.59
CA ILE A 91 8.20 24.29 9.47
C ILE A 91 7.81 25.61 8.79
N GLU A 92 7.01 25.56 7.74
CA GLU A 92 6.54 26.76 7.04
C GLU A 92 5.72 27.65 7.98
N ASN A 93 4.79 27.05 8.74
CA ASN A 93 4.04 27.76 9.77
C ASN A 93 4.97 28.38 10.82
N TYR A 94 5.95 27.63 11.33
CA TYR A 94 6.94 28.13 12.28
C TYR A 94 7.73 29.33 11.74
N LEU A 95 8.19 29.26 10.48
CA LEU A 95 8.90 30.36 9.82
C LEU A 95 8.00 31.57 9.58
N TYR A 96 6.73 31.36 9.23
CA TYR A 96 5.74 32.41 9.08
C TYR A 96 5.51 33.14 10.41
N TYR A 97 5.35 32.42 11.52
CA TYR A 97 5.21 33.01 12.86
C TYR A 97 6.46 33.77 13.28
N LEU A 98 7.65 33.23 13.04
CA LEU A 98 8.91 33.92 13.37
C LEU A 98 9.13 35.20 12.56
N THR A 99 8.78 35.18 11.27
CA THR A 99 8.97 36.33 10.38
C THR A 99 7.97 37.44 10.66
N ASN A 100 6.77 37.10 11.13
CA ASN A 100 5.70 38.06 11.41
C ASN A 100 5.65 38.57 12.86
N GLN A 101 6.58 38.16 13.75
CA GLN A 101 6.72 38.65 15.14
C GLN A 101 5.44 38.65 16.00
N GLU A 102 4.43 37.86 15.65
CA GLU A 102 3.30 37.56 16.53
C GLU A 102 3.79 36.59 17.61
N SER A 103 3.56 36.91 18.89
CA SER A 103 3.92 36.05 20.02
C SER A 103 3.34 34.65 19.80
N TYR A 104 4.19 33.62 19.90
CA TYR A 104 3.81 32.20 19.79
C TYR A 104 2.48 31.93 20.51
N PRO A 105 1.42 31.46 19.82
CA PRO A 105 0.30 30.88 20.53
C PRO A 105 0.83 29.63 21.24
N SER A 106 0.71 29.60 22.57
CA SER A 106 1.26 28.56 23.46
C SER A 106 0.61 27.17 23.29
N SER A 107 0.01 26.89 22.12
CA SER A 107 -0.74 25.69 21.80
C SER A 107 -0.30 25.01 20.49
N ILE A 108 0.77 25.46 19.84
CA ILE A 108 1.40 24.62 18.83
C ILE A 108 2.03 23.45 19.59
N PRO A 109 1.71 22.19 19.27
CA PRO A 109 2.42 21.06 19.83
C PRO A 109 3.90 21.26 19.55
N ILE A 110 4.68 21.49 20.62
CA ILE A 110 6.13 21.34 20.60
C ILE A 110 6.39 20.05 19.82
N PRO A 111 7.35 20.01 18.89
CA PRO A 111 7.72 18.75 18.26
C PRO A 111 8.15 17.80 19.37
N VAL A 112 7.21 16.99 19.86
CA VAL A 112 7.53 15.81 20.61
C VAL A 112 8.17 14.95 19.55
N LEU A 113 9.51 14.96 19.57
CA LEU A 113 10.35 13.99 18.90
C LEU A 113 9.62 12.66 19.03
N PRO A 114 9.10 12.08 17.93
CA PRO A 114 8.15 11.00 18.05
C PRO A 114 8.80 9.93 18.90
N SER A 115 8.20 9.66 20.07
CA SER A 115 8.52 8.52 20.92
C SER A 115 8.04 7.23 20.26
N SER A 116 8.27 7.11 18.95
CA SER A 116 8.24 5.89 18.18
C SER A 116 9.46 5.04 18.55
N PRO A 117 9.40 3.72 18.37
CA PRO A 117 10.35 2.74 18.93
C PRO A 117 11.80 2.89 18.48
N VAL A 118 12.11 3.86 17.61
CA VAL A 118 13.46 4.24 17.20
C VAL A 118 14.35 4.53 18.41
N ASN A 119 13.85 5.14 19.49
CA ASN A 119 14.68 5.36 20.70
C ASN A 119 15.01 4.07 21.46
N ALA A 120 14.13 3.07 21.46
CA ALA A 120 14.41 1.76 22.06
C ALA A 120 15.37 0.95 21.18
N VAL A 121 15.11 0.92 19.87
CA VAL A 121 15.98 0.26 18.87
C VAL A 121 17.36 0.91 18.83
N SER A 122 17.46 2.23 19.01
CA SER A 122 18.75 2.94 19.05
C SER A 122 19.55 2.59 20.30
N LYS A 123 18.91 2.52 21.48
CA LYS A 123 19.56 2.10 22.73
C LYS A 123 20.03 0.65 22.67
N GLU A 124 19.21 -0.23 22.10
CA GLU A 124 19.54 -1.64 21.93
C GLU A 124 20.71 -1.83 20.94
N ARG A 125 20.70 -1.13 19.81
CA ARG A 125 21.82 -1.14 18.84
C ARG A 125 23.11 -0.55 19.42
N LEU A 126 23.03 0.46 20.30
CA LEU A 126 24.19 1.00 20.99
C LEU A 126 24.80 -0.02 21.96
N SER A 127 23.96 -0.70 22.75
CA SER A 127 24.41 -1.77 23.65
C SER A 127 25.05 -2.94 22.90
N GLN A 128 24.44 -3.38 21.78
CA GLN A 128 25.00 -4.42 20.92
C GLN A 128 26.37 -4.02 20.33
N ARG A 129 26.55 -2.75 19.94
CA ARG A 129 27.84 -2.25 19.44
C ARG A 129 28.92 -2.23 20.51
N GLU A 130 28.57 -1.91 21.75
CA GLU A 130 29.52 -1.96 22.87
C GLU A 130 29.94 -3.39 23.21
N GLN A 131 28.98 -4.33 23.20
CA GLN A 131 29.27 -5.76 23.40
C GLN A 131 30.18 -6.32 22.32
N LEU A 132 29.89 -6.05 21.04
CA LEU A 132 30.72 -6.49 19.91
C LEU A 132 32.14 -5.93 20.02
N LYS A 133 32.28 -4.66 20.42
CA LYS A 133 33.58 -4.02 20.60
C LYS A 133 34.39 -4.62 21.76
N ALA A 134 33.72 -5.02 22.85
CA ALA A 134 34.36 -5.70 23.97
C ALA A 134 34.84 -7.10 23.56
N GLU A 135 34.04 -7.83 22.78
CA GLU A 135 34.39 -9.15 22.27
C GLU A 135 35.58 -9.10 21.30
N LEU A 136 35.59 -8.17 20.34
CA LEU A 136 36.75 -7.95 19.47
C LEU A 136 38.02 -7.62 20.27
N ARG A 137 37.91 -6.84 21.36
CA ARG A 137 39.05 -6.54 22.22
C ARG A 137 39.61 -7.78 22.91
N LEU A 138 38.75 -8.68 23.38
CA LEU A 138 39.18 -9.96 23.97
C LEU A 138 39.82 -10.88 22.93
N GLN A 139 39.28 -10.92 21.71
CA GLN A 139 39.87 -11.69 20.61
C GLN A 139 41.26 -11.15 20.24
N MET A 140 41.42 -9.83 20.12
CA MET A 140 42.73 -9.22 19.86
C MET A 140 43.73 -9.48 21.00
N ASN A 141 43.27 -9.47 22.25
CA ASN A 141 44.14 -9.73 23.40
C ASN A 141 44.54 -11.22 23.52
N SER A 142 43.64 -12.14 23.17
CA SER A 142 43.95 -13.58 23.10
C SER A 142 44.88 -13.91 21.93
N PHE A 143 44.72 -13.26 20.78
CA PHE A 143 45.64 -13.37 19.65
C PHE A 143 47.05 -12.90 20.03
N SER A 144 47.16 -11.77 20.73
CA SER A 144 48.44 -11.27 21.25
C SER A 144 49.09 -12.16 22.33
N MET A 145 48.31 -13.00 23.03
CA MET A 145 48.84 -13.96 24.01
C MET A 145 49.36 -15.23 23.33
N SER A 146 48.72 -15.67 22.25
CA SER A 146 49.16 -16.81 21.46
C SER A 146 50.51 -16.56 20.76
N ASP A 147 50.75 -15.34 20.27
CA ASP A 147 52.02 -14.94 19.66
C ASP A 147 53.19 -14.80 20.66
N ARG A 148 52.93 -14.82 21.97
CA ARG A 148 53.98 -14.80 23.01
C ARG A 148 54.37 -16.18 23.52
N LEU A 149 53.70 -17.24 23.06
CA LEU A 149 53.93 -18.63 23.47
C LEU A 149 54.49 -19.51 22.33
N GLN A 150 54.89 -18.90 21.21
CA GLN A 150 55.74 -19.52 20.18
C GLN A 150 57.14 -18.92 20.24
#